data_AF-A0A1B2E955-F1
#
_entry.id   AF-A0A1B2E955-F1
#
_cell.length_a   1.000
_cell.length_b   1.000
_cell.length_c   1.000
_cell.angle_alpha   90.00
_cell.angle_beta   90.00
_cell.angle_gamma   90.00
#
_symmetry.space_group_name_H-M   'P 1'
#
loop_
_entity.id
_entity.type
_entity.pdbx_description
1 polymer ?
#
loop_
_entity_poly.entity_id
_entity_poly.type
_entity_poly.pdbx_seq_one_letter_code
_entity_poly.pdbx_strand_id
1 'polypeptide(L)'
;MEMINIYLYRNDFHRVQPELINVQSDPDVLKTAAQWAQRGESEPLPETQEIEQMYVFQYQFRNGDTIQNVYYMYVTDTSNKQYMKEFEGSLRKDTDKFDASEKERILHLIGLEGWKKVSASELINS
;
A
#
# COMPACT_ATOMS: atom_id res chain seq x y z
N MET A 1 1.41 19.45 -8.26
CA MET A 1 1.61 18.99 -6.87
C MET A 1 1.45 17.49 -6.91
N GLU A 2 2.48 16.79 -6.48
CA GLU A 2 2.52 15.33 -6.43
C GLU A 2 2.83 14.95 -4.99
N MET A 3 2.14 13.94 -4.47
CA MET A 3 2.35 13.46 -3.11
C MET A 3 1.90 12.01 -2.95
N ILE A 4 2.48 11.31 -1.99
CA ILE A 4 2.04 10.00 -1.53
C ILE A 4 1.47 10.16 -0.13
N ASN A 5 0.21 9.81 0.05
CA ASN A 5 -0.36 9.57 1.37
C ASN A 5 -0.15 8.10 1.74
N ILE A 6 0.50 7.84 2.86
CA ILE A 6 0.84 6.49 3.34
C ILE A 6 -0.08 6.14 4.49
N TYR A 7 -0.91 5.13 4.28
CA TYR A 7 -1.83 4.60 5.27
C TYR A 7 -1.34 3.24 5.78
N LEU A 8 -1.54 2.94 7.07
CA LEU A 8 -1.19 1.68 7.70
C LEU A 8 -2.43 1.05 8.33
N TYR A 9 -2.62 -0.25 8.10
CA TYR A 9 -3.58 -1.05 8.85
C TYR A 9 -2.97 -1.56 10.16
N ARG A 10 -3.65 -1.31 11.28
CA ARG A 10 -3.19 -1.67 12.64
C ARG A 10 -4.24 -2.53 13.36
N ASN A 11 -3.82 -3.65 13.92
CA ASN A 11 -4.70 -4.58 14.66
C ASN A 11 -4.84 -4.20 16.15
N ASP A 12 -3.93 -3.38 16.68
CA ASP A 12 -3.87 -2.97 18.08
C ASP A 12 -4.74 -1.74 18.42
N PHE A 13 -5.40 -1.12 17.43
CA PHE A 13 -6.18 0.10 17.62
C PHE A 13 -7.67 -0.04 17.26
N HIS A 14 -8.54 0.42 18.17
CA HIS A 14 -9.98 0.57 17.94
C HIS A 14 -10.31 1.89 17.22
N ARG A 15 -9.52 2.26 16.20
CA ARG A 15 -9.67 3.49 15.42
C ARG A 15 -9.95 3.16 13.95
N VAL A 16 -10.48 4.13 13.23
CA VAL A 16 -10.73 4.04 11.78
C VAL A 16 -9.48 3.56 11.04
N GLN A 17 -9.62 2.51 10.25
CA GLN A 17 -8.56 1.91 9.45
C GLN A 17 -8.78 2.14 7.94
N PRO A 18 -7.70 2.26 7.14
CA PRO A 18 -6.31 2.38 7.59
C PRO A 18 -5.99 3.80 8.07
N GLU A 19 -5.06 3.92 9.00
CA GLU A 19 -4.61 5.18 9.59
C GLU A 19 -3.61 5.90 8.67
N LEU A 20 -3.79 7.20 8.41
CA LEU A 20 -2.79 8.00 7.69
C LEU A 20 -1.59 8.23 8.61
N ILE A 21 -0.44 7.65 8.27
CA ILE A 21 0.77 7.71 9.12
C ILE A 21 1.85 8.64 8.56
N ASN A 22 1.86 8.88 7.24
CA ASN A 22 2.87 9.74 6.62
C ASN A 22 2.32 10.38 5.33
N VAL A 23 2.90 11.52 4.96
CA VAL A 23 2.63 12.25 3.72
C VAL A 23 3.97 12.68 3.12
N GLN A 24 4.29 12.14 1.95
CA GLN A 24 5.54 12.40 1.24
C GLN A 24 5.29 13.25 0.01
N SER A 25 6.01 14.35 -0.13
CA SER A 25 5.97 15.22 -1.33
C SER A 25 7.36 15.44 -1.94
N ASP A 26 8.36 14.70 -1.47
CA ASP A 26 9.72 14.76 -2.00
C ASP A 26 9.76 14.14 -3.43
N PRO A 27 10.17 14.91 -4.45
CA PRO A 27 10.24 14.43 -5.83
C PRO A 27 11.09 13.17 -6.04
N ASP A 28 12.19 12.99 -5.29
CA ASP A 28 13.09 11.84 -5.47
C ASP A 28 12.44 10.56 -4.90
N VAL A 29 11.74 10.71 -3.78
CA VAL A 29 10.93 9.64 -3.17
C VAL A 29 9.79 9.23 -4.10
N LEU A 30 9.08 10.21 -4.67
CA LEU A 30 7.99 9.99 -5.61
C LEU A 30 8.45 9.28 -6.89
N LYS A 31 9.60 9.68 -7.43
CA LYS A 31 10.20 9.07 -8.63
C LYS A 31 10.57 7.62 -8.38
N THR A 32 11.09 7.31 -7.20
CA THR A 32 11.50 5.94 -6.83
C THR A 32 10.26 5.05 -6.65
N ALA A 33 9.22 5.55 -5.98
CA ALA A 33 7.94 4.85 -5.84
C ALA A 33 7.30 4.48 -7.20
N ALA A 34 7.31 5.42 -8.15
CA ALA A 34 6.79 5.19 -9.50
C ALA A 34 7.55 4.09 -10.26
N GLN A 35 8.85 3.91 -9.98
CA GLN A 35 9.64 2.84 -10.60
C GLN A 35 9.31 1.46 -10.03
N TRP A 36 8.98 1.35 -8.74
CA TRP A 36 8.66 0.08 -8.10
C TRP A 36 7.39 -0.56 -8.67
N ALA A 37 6.36 0.26 -8.93
CA ALA A 37 5.14 -0.18 -9.60
C ALA A 37 5.41 -0.78 -10.99
N GLN A 38 6.44 -0.30 -11.69
CA GLN A 38 6.73 -0.70 -13.06
C GLN A 38 7.70 -1.89 -13.14
N ARG A 39 8.74 -1.93 -12.29
CA ARG A 39 9.92 -2.80 -12.47
C ARG A 39 9.98 -4.03 -11.57
N GLY A 40 9.12 -4.17 -10.56
CA GLY A 40 9.18 -5.31 -9.66
C GLY A 40 8.96 -6.65 -10.37
N GLU A 41 9.66 -7.69 -9.92
CA GLU A 41 9.51 -9.04 -10.43
C GLU A 41 8.16 -9.61 -9.97
N SER A 42 7.43 -10.25 -10.87
CA SER A 42 6.18 -10.92 -10.51
C SER A 42 6.49 -12.11 -9.63
N GLU A 43 5.96 -12.10 -8.41
CA GLU A 43 6.13 -13.19 -7.43
C GLU A 43 4.77 -13.45 -6.78
N PRO A 44 4.40 -14.71 -6.47
CA PRO A 44 3.20 -14.99 -5.70
C PRO A 44 3.24 -14.26 -4.37
N LEU A 45 2.09 -13.73 -3.97
CA LEU A 45 1.91 -13.20 -2.63
C LEU A 45 2.06 -14.36 -1.61
N PRO A 46 2.75 -14.15 -0.47
CA PRO A 46 2.80 -15.13 0.61
C PRO A 46 1.40 -15.39 1.19
N GLU A 47 1.27 -16.43 2.01
CA GLU A 47 0.00 -16.72 2.68
C GLU A 47 -0.39 -15.56 3.61
N THR A 48 -1.69 -15.30 3.78
CA THR A 48 -2.18 -14.15 4.57
C THR A 48 -1.64 -14.12 6.01
N GLN A 49 -1.40 -15.30 6.59
CA GLN A 49 -0.83 -15.46 7.93
C GLN A 49 0.66 -15.04 8.01
N GLU A 50 1.38 -15.07 6.89
CA GLU A 50 2.79 -14.67 6.80
C GLU A 50 2.94 -13.17 6.53
N ILE A 51 1.85 -12.46 6.22
CA ILE A 51 1.85 -11.00 6.03
C ILE A 51 1.85 -10.32 7.39
N GLU A 52 2.91 -9.59 7.69
CA GLU A 52 3.11 -8.87 8.94
C GLU A 52 2.41 -7.51 8.91
N GLN A 53 2.68 -6.70 7.88
CA GLN A 53 2.15 -5.33 7.77
C GLN A 53 1.48 -5.08 6.43
N MET A 54 0.45 -4.25 6.43
CA MET A 54 -0.26 -3.81 5.23
C MET A 54 -0.40 -2.30 5.20
N TYR A 55 -0.02 -1.72 4.07
CA TYR A 55 -0.03 -0.29 3.82
C TYR A 55 -0.79 0.02 2.54
N VAL A 56 -1.43 1.18 2.49
CA VAL A 56 -1.94 1.75 1.25
C VAL A 56 -1.14 2.98 0.91
N PHE A 57 -0.55 3.01 -0.28
CA PHE A 57 0.07 4.21 -0.83
C PHE A 57 -0.91 4.82 -1.84
N GLN A 58 -1.38 6.02 -1.54
CA GLN A 58 -2.20 6.81 -2.45
C GLN A 58 -1.31 7.85 -3.14
N TYR A 59 -0.96 7.59 -4.40
CA TYR A 59 -0.24 8.53 -5.24
C TYR A 59 -1.22 9.56 -5.83
N GLN A 60 -1.11 10.81 -5.39
CA GLN A 60 -1.95 11.91 -5.85
C GLN A 60 -1.12 12.84 -6.72
N PHE A 61 -1.53 13.05 -7.97
CA PHE A 61 -0.83 13.92 -8.92
C PHE A 61 -1.80 14.74 -9.77
N ARG A 62 -1.29 15.84 -10.34
CA ARG A 62 -2.08 16.68 -11.24
C ARG A 62 -1.93 16.18 -12.68
N ASN A 63 -3.06 15.96 -13.35
CA ASN A 63 -3.13 15.68 -14.77
C ASN A 63 -4.02 16.74 -15.44
N GLY A 64 -3.39 17.72 -16.10
CA GLY A 64 -4.06 18.93 -16.58
C GLY A 64 -4.72 19.70 -15.42
N ASP A 65 -6.03 19.93 -15.52
CA ASP A 65 -6.82 20.62 -14.49
C ASP A 65 -7.40 19.67 -13.42
N THR A 66 -7.13 18.36 -13.51
CA THR A 66 -7.67 17.36 -12.58
C THR A 66 -6.63 16.80 -11.63
N ILE A 67 -7.08 16.35 -10.46
CA ILE A 67 -6.27 15.56 -9.52
C ILE A 67 -6.61 14.09 -9.74
N GLN A 68 -5.58 13.30 -10.03
CA GLN A 68 -5.66 11.85 -10.20
C GLN A 68 -5.15 11.18 -8.93
N ASN A 69 -5.72 10.03 -8.60
CA ASN A 69 -5.26 9.15 -7.53
C ASN A 69 -4.99 7.76 -8.09
N VAL A 70 -3.83 7.21 -7.76
CA VAL A 70 -3.50 5.80 -8.01
C VAL A 70 -3.19 5.16 -6.67
N TYR A 71 -3.72 3.96 -6.45
CA TYR A 71 -3.60 3.25 -5.18
C TYR A 71 -2.75 2.00 -5.35
N TYR A 72 -1.80 1.85 -4.43
CA TYR A 72 -0.99 0.65 -4.30
C TYR A 72 -1.21 0.04 -2.93
N MET A 73 -1.46 -1.26 -2.90
CA MET A 73 -1.31 -2.04 -1.68
C MET A 73 0.14 -2.45 -1.58
N TYR A 74 0.73 -2.20 -0.42
CA TYR A 74 2.08 -2.59 -0.09
C TYR A 74 2.06 -3.46 1.16
N VAL A 75 2.71 -4.62 1.11
CA VAL A 75 2.75 -5.53 2.25
C VAL A 75 4.16 -5.99 2.54
N THR A 76 4.44 -6.23 3.82
CA THR A 76 5.66 -6.90 4.26
C THR A 76 5.31 -8.25 4.84
N ASP A 77 6.08 -9.28 4.48
CA ASP A 77 5.99 -10.58 5.14
C ASP A 77 6.85 -10.62 6.42
N THR A 78 6.68 -11.68 7.20
CA THR A 78 7.45 -11.95 8.43
C THR A 78 8.95 -12.15 8.19
N SER A 79 9.38 -12.34 6.94
CA SER A 79 10.79 -12.39 6.52
C SER A 79 11.29 -11.03 6.00
N ASN A 80 10.50 -9.97 6.16
CA ASN A 80 10.75 -8.62 5.68
C ASN A 80 10.88 -8.50 4.15
N LYS A 81 10.35 -9.47 3.39
CA LYS A 81 10.15 -9.31 1.94
C LYS A 81 8.94 -8.43 1.69
N GLN A 82 8.97 -7.72 0.57
CA GLN A 82 8.10 -6.60 0.31
C GLN A 82 7.41 -6.79 -1.02
N TYR A 83 6.10 -6.61 -1.03
CA TYR A 83 5.28 -6.85 -2.20
C TYR A 83 4.37 -5.65 -2.42
N MET A 84 4.17 -5.29 -3.69
CA MET A 84 3.32 -4.19 -4.07
C MET A 84 2.41 -4.58 -5.23
N LYS A 85 1.18 -4.08 -5.20
CA LYS A 85 0.22 -4.26 -6.27
C LYS A 85 -0.67 -3.03 -6.41
N GLU A 86 -0.85 -2.58 -7.65
CA GLU A 86 -1.83 -1.56 -7.99
C GLU A 86 -3.24 -2.14 -7.87
N PHE A 87 -4.17 -1.39 -7.31
CA PHE A 87 -5.57 -1.78 -7.28
C PHE A 87 -6.48 -0.64 -7.68
N GLU A 88 -7.56 -0.99 -8.37
CA GLU A 88 -8.62 -0.05 -8.72
C GLU A 88 -9.57 0.16 -7.54
N GLY A 89 -10.12 1.37 -7.44
CA GLY A 89 -11.09 1.74 -6.42
C GLY A 89 -10.61 2.88 -5.54
N SER A 90 -11.11 2.92 -4.32
CA SER A 90 -10.78 3.95 -3.34
C SER A 90 -10.44 3.34 -1.99
N LEU A 91 -9.67 4.08 -1.22
CA LEU A 91 -9.40 3.75 0.18
C LEU A 91 -10.72 3.75 0.96
N ARG A 92 -11.21 2.56 1.32
CA ARG A 92 -12.32 2.44 2.27
C ARG A 92 -11.78 2.66 3.67
N LYS A 93 -12.26 3.73 4.31
CA LYS A 93 -12.02 4.01 5.71
C LYS A 93 -13.20 3.46 6.51
N ASP A 94 -12.94 2.47 7.34
CA ASP A 94 -13.96 1.84 8.20
C ASP A 94 -13.57 1.97 9.67
N THR A 95 -14.55 2.12 10.54
CA THR A 95 -14.37 2.08 12.01
C THR A 95 -14.17 0.66 12.52
N ASP A 96 -14.47 -0.35 11.71
CA ASP A 96 -14.32 -1.75 12.08
C ASP A 96 -12.86 -2.13 12.34
N LYS A 97 -12.70 -3.12 13.24
CA LYS A 97 -11.38 -3.59 13.66
C LYS A 97 -10.68 -4.28 12.49
N PHE A 98 -9.42 -3.93 12.27
CA PHE A 98 -8.56 -4.68 11.34
C PHE A 98 -8.00 -5.94 12.01
N ASP A 99 -8.69 -7.05 11.84
CA ASP A 99 -8.27 -8.38 12.29
C ASP A 99 -7.85 -9.30 11.13
N ALA A 100 -7.62 -10.58 11.42
CA ALA A 100 -7.20 -11.55 10.41
C ALA A 100 -8.26 -11.77 9.31
N SER A 101 -9.56 -11.73 9.67
CA SER A 101 -10.64 -11.90 8.69
C SER A 101 -10.71 -10.68 7.77
N GLU A 102 -10.54 -9.49 8.33
CA GLU A 102 -10.52 -8.25 7.54
C GLU A 102 -9.28 -8.15 6.64
N LYS A 103 -8.13 -8.61 7.14
CA LYS A 103 -6.91 -8.79 6.34
C LYS A 103 -7.15 -9.67 5.11
N GLU A 104 -7.70 -10.86 5.31
CA GLU A 104 -8.05 -11.78 4.21
C GLU A 104 -9.03 -11.15 3.23
N ARG A 105 -10.09 -10.52 3.74
CA ARG A 105 -11.10 -9.85 2.91
C ARG A 105 -10.49 -8.79 2.00
N ILE A 106 -9.61 -7.94 2.54
CA ILE A 106 -8.95 -6.87 1.78
C ILE A 106 -8.02 -7.46 0.70
N LEU A 107 -7.22 -8.47 1.03
CA LEU A 107 -6.33 -9.12 0.06
C LEU A 107 -7.11 -9.82 -1.06
N HIS A 108 -8.25 -10.44 -0.74
CA HIS A 108 -9.13 -11.02 -1.75
C HIS A 108 -9.75 -9.97 -2.68
N LEU A 109 -10.14 -8.81 -2.16
CA LEU A 109 -10.66 -7.71 -2.98
C LEU A 109 -9.61 -7.14 -3.92
N ILE A 110 -8.35 -7.07 -3.49
CA ILE A 110 -7.21 -6.64 -4.32
C ILE A 110 -6.82 -7.73 -5.32
N GLY A 111 -7.10 -8.99 -5.00
CA GLY A 111 -6.74 -10.16 -5.78
C GLY A 111 -5.32 -10.63 -5.50
N LEU A 112 -5.13 -11.95 -5.50
CA LEU A 112 -3.90 -12.60 -5.05
C LEU A 112 -2.82 -12.75 -6.15
N GLU A 113 -3.16 -12.43 -7.39
CA GLU A 113 -2.25 -12.52 -8.54
C GLU A 113 -1.68 -11.15 -8.92
N GLY A 114 -0.60 -11.12 -9.71
CA GLY A 114 -0.04 -9.85 -10.25
C GLY A 114 0.68 -8.99 -9.22
N TRP A 115 1.02 -9.56 -8.06
CA TRP A 115 1.88 -8.91 -7.08
C TRP A 115 3.32 -8.86 -7.58
N LYS A 116 3.97 -7.74 -7.28
CA LYS A 116 5.37 -7.53 -7.62
C LYS A 116 6.19 -7.45 -6.35
N LYS A 117 7.28 -8.20 -6.31
CA LYS A 117 8.28 -8.02 -5.27
C LYS A 117 9.05 -6.73 -5.51
N VAL A 118 9.20 -5.94 -4.46
CA VAL A 118 9.83 -4.62 -4.51
C VAL A 118 10.89 -4.47 -3.41
N SER A 119 11.71 -3.42 -3.50
CA SER A 119 12.58 -2.99 -2.42
C SER A 119 12.26 -1.52 -2.14
N ALA A 120 11.38 -1.31 -1.16
CA ALA A 120 10.69 -0.07 -0.89
C ALA A 120 10.76 0.37 0.59
N SER A 121 11.70 -0.20 1.35
CA SER A 121 11.89 0.11 2.77
C SER A 121 12.12 1.59 3.06
N GLU A 122 12.63 2.35 2.08
CA GLU A 122 12.89 3.78 2.22
C GLU A 122 11.60 4.59 2.35
N LEU A 123 10.47 4.18 1.76
CA LEU A 123 9.21 4.94 1.82
C LEU A 123 8.59 4.99 3.22
N ILE A 124 8.79 3.93 4.01
CA ILE A 124 8.14 3.79 5.32
C ILE A 124 8.98 4.44 6.42
N ASN A 125 10.31 4.51 6.24
CA ASN A 125 11.26 5.01 7.23
C ASN A 125 11.72 6.46 6.98
N SER A 126 11.13 7.16 6.01
CA SER A 126 11.44 8.56 5.66
C SER A 126 10.70 9.58 6.52
#